data_AF-A0A9X0CID9-F1
#
_entry.id   AF-A0A9X0CID9-F1
#
_cell.length_a   1.000
_cell.length_b   1.000
_cell.length_c   1.000
_cell.angle_alpha   90.00
_cell.angle_beta   90.00
_cell.angle_gamma   90.00
#
_symmetry.space_group_name_H-M   'P 1'
#
loop_
_entity.id
_entity.type
_entity.pdbx_description
1 polymer ?
#
loop_
_entity_poly.entity_id
_entity_poly.type
_entity_poly.pdbx_seq_one_letter_code
_entity_poly.pdbx_strand_id
1 'polypeptide(L)'
;MGILDLELMFDLLDTDLRGYLTSNQLQDFHESLYYSTIDSRQIEAAIRSICGDGSRGLCPREQFTDVLHELDRRKILEEKIYWDFKTVDVEGKGRISLKAALLLFKAVHNELFSMKTWRSFLSQREYPELDVCFDEIKMFLCNLVDGGPCDKEEFDEEEKAISLQCCDNEYTNLKELEKLQEDEASLAVDERERMQQANKLKQGAERRTKRLDHEGVVALLHEDEEWDEKAAKKARHKVTATDLIQALRTKYEVLRDKLLLEMLKHHIGEGMWTVLSEDEQQERFMQLKMRIQRLRKDGKLDGANGLPGAGLTYSFNLLALMGFSRMGEEIQRLEESERIKQMEDEGKSNKEIEEELLQLRDKALQGHAKSEQLLVDLEQRYRQDKEMITSKLKGANTNTMATEEKLTEYGLIIREELRAREEAKFESAALSVGIAERLKTQLQRPKDDRKRQEQLGKERLLHRKGRKLPRNWKGEELNYSALGDAGLVDVLEDTVRALERKHSMERELLIYFLQGRESVQARSAAKKLSADERSNQLLVLRNSATRLARSKFNSTSSEQRAALCNSPGSCWAGGRGQARRHEGVSRCIS
;
A
#
# COMPACT_ATOMS: atom_id res chain seq x y z
N MET A 1 -65.93 -19.02 8.96
CA MET A 1 -66.47 -18.27 7.81
C MET A 1 -67.52 -19.15 7.14
N GLY A 2 -68.64 -18.59 6.72
CA GLY A 2 -69.75 -19.35 6.13
C GLY A 2 -69.32 -20.14 4.90
N ILE A 3 -69.97 -21.26 4.64
CA ILE A 3 -69.77 -22.07 3.44
C ILE A 3 -69.98 -21.14 2.24
N LEU A 4 -68.90 -20.85 1.50
CA LEU A 4 -68.97 -20.09 0.26
C LEU A 4 -69.80 -20.92 -0.72
N ASP A 5 -70.86 -20.33 -1.25
CA ASP A 5 -71.62 -20.92 -2.34
C ASP A 5 -70.76 -20.82 -3.62
N LEU A 6 -70.02 -21.89 -3.92
CA LEU A 6 -69.06 -21.94 -5.02
C LEU A 6 -69.73 -21.77 -6.38
N GLU A 7 -71.04 -22.08 -6.50
CA GLU A 7 -71.81 -21.87 -7.72
C GLU A 7 -72.09 -20.38 -7.96
N LEU A 8 -72.43 -19.63 -6.89
CA LEU A 8 -72.59 -18.18 -6.95
C LEU A 8 -71.27 -17.47 -7.28
N MET A 9 -70.15 -18.00 -6.80
CA MET A 9 -68.82 -17.45 -7.09
C MET A 9 -68.41 -17.66 -8.54
N PHE A 10 -68.75 -18.81 -9.15
CA PHE A 10 -68.55 -19.03 -10.58
C PHE A 10 -69.30 -17.99 -11.43
N ASP A 11 -70.57 -17.73 -11.08
CA ASP A 11 -71.42 -16.76 -11.78
C ASP A 11 -70.92 -15.32 -11.65
N LEU A 12 -70.23 -14.97 -10.56
CA LEU A 12 -69.60 -13.67 -10.38
C LEU A 12 -68.30 -13.52 -11.19
N LEU A 13 -67.59 -14.62 -11.47
CA LEU A 13 -66.34 -14.63 -12.23
C LEU A 13 -66.57 -14.73 -13.74
N ASP A 14 -67.66 -15.38 -14.17
CA ASP A 14 -68.09 -15.46 -15.56
C ASP A 14 -68.91 -14.21 -15.95
N THR A 15 -68.26 -13.05 -15.94
CA THR A 15 -68.88 -11.74 -16.24
C THR A 15 -69.54 -11.68 -17.61
N ASP A 16 -69.13 -12.55 -18.53
CA ASP A 16 -69.61 -12.60 -19.90
C ASP A 16 -70.65 -13.71 -20.15
N LEU A 17 -71.04 -14.46 -19.10
CA LEU A 17 -72.01 -15.57 -19.15
C LEU A 17 -71.68 -16.63 -20.22
N ARG A 18 -70.40 -16.93 -20.41
CA ARG A 18 -69.92 -17.84 -21.45
C ARG A 18 -70.01 -19.32 -21.04
N GLY A 19 -70.23 -19.60 -19.77
CA GLY A 19 -70.30 -20.94 -19.18
C GLY A 19 -68.95 -21.57 -18.87
N TYR A 20 -67.86 -20.81 -18.97
CA TYR A 20 -66.49 -21.27 -18.71
C TYR A 20 -65.59 -20.14 -18.20
N LEU A 21 -64.60 -20.48 -17.40
CA LEU A 21 -63.58 -19.56 -16.88
C LEU A 21 -62.23 -19.77 -17.58
N THR A 22 -61.52 -18.66 -17.77
CA THR A 22 -60.14 -18.64 -18.30
C THR A 22 -59.11 -18.75 -17.18
N SER A 23 -57.87 -19.14 -17.52
CA SER A 23 -56.74 -19.19 -16.58
C SER A 23 -56.52 -17.88 -15.82
N ASN A 24 -56.71 -16.73 -16.49
CA ASN A 24 -56.56 -15.41 -15.87
C ASN A 24 -57.66 -15.13 -14.83
N GLN A 25 -58.91 -15.46 -15.15
CA GLN A 25 -60.03 -15.29 -14.22
C GLN A 25 -59.87 -16.18 -12.97
N LEU A 26 -59.32 -17.39 -13.15
CA LEU A 26 -59.01 -18.29 -12.04
C LEU A 26 -57.82 -17.78 -11.21
N GLN A 27 -56.83 -17.16 -11.85
CA GLN A 27 -55.70 -16.54 -11.16
C GLN A 27 -56.15 -15.36 -10.29
N ASP A 28 -56.93 -14.45 -10.85
CA ASP A 28 -57.47 -13.28 -10.15
C ASP A 28 -58.35 -13.70 -8.97
N PHE A 29 -59.16 -14.74 -9.17
CA PHE A 29 -59.99 -15.31 -8.11
C PHE A 29 -59.13 -15.91 -6.99
N HIS A 30 -58.16 -16.75 -7.33
CA HIS A 30 -57.29 -17.38 -6.35
C HIS A 30 -56.46 -16.34 -5.58
N GLU A 31 -55.94 -15.31 -6.26
CA GLU A 31 -55.23 -14.19 -5.62
C GLU A 31 -56.15 -13.43 -4.66
N SER A 32 -57.42 -13.22 -5.01
CA SER A 32 -58.38 -12.55 -4.13
C SER A 32 -58.68 -13.35 -2.84
N LEU A 33 -58.63 -14.69 -2.90
CA LEU A 33 -58.90 -15.57 -1.76
C LEU A 33 -57.70 -15.69 -0.81
N TYR A 34 -56.50 -15.82 -1.37
CA TYR A 34 -55.30 -16.17 -0.61
C TYR A 34 -54.28 -15.03 -0.51
N TYR A 35 -54.52 -13.89 -1.15
CA TYR A 35 -53.60 -12.74 -1.23
C TYR A 35 -52.18 -13.14 -1.70
N SER A 36 -52.10 -14.18 -2.54
CA SER A 36 -50.86 -14.77 -3.04
C SER A 36 -51.03 -15.20 -4.49
N THR A 37 -50.10 -14.80 -5.35
CA THR A 37 -50.08 -15.20 -6.77
C THR A 37 -49.54 -16.63 -6.92
N ILE A 38 -50.27 -17.49 -7.62
CA ILE A 38 -49.76 -18.79 -8.10
C ILE A 38 -49.14 -18.60 -9.49
N ASP A 39 -48.11 -19.38 -9.81
CA ASP A 39 -47.52 -19.42 -11.16
C ASP A 39 -48.60 -19.82 -12.19
N SER A 40 -48.77 -19.00 -13.24
CA SER A 40 -49.75 -19.25 -14.31
C SER A 40 -49.61 -20.66 -14.93
N ARG A 41 -48.40 -21.23 -14.92
CA ARG A 41 -48.14 -22.59 -15.41
C ARG A 41 -48.82 -23.66 -14.56
N GLN A 42 -48.95 -23.44 -13.25
CA GLN A 42 -49.65 -24.35 -12.34
C GLN A 42 -51.15 -24.30 -12.55
N ILE A 43 -51.70 -23.12 -12.89
CA ILE A 43 -53.13 -22.95 -13.15
C ILE A 43 -53.51 -23.67 -14.44
N GLU A 44 -52.75 -23.48 -15.50
CA GLU A 44 -52.94 -24.23 -16.74
C GLU A 44 -52.81 -25.74 -16.53
N ALA A 45 -51.84 -26.18 -15.73
CA ALA A 45 -51.64 -27.59 -15.44
C ALA A 45 -52.76 -28.20 -14.59
N ALA A 46 -53.35 -27.45 -13.66
CA ALA A 46 -54.53 -27.88 -12.89
C ALA A 46 -55.75 -28.06 -13.82
N ILE A 47 -56.00 -27.10 -14.71
CA ILE A 47 -57.08 -27.19 -15.70
C ILE A 47 -56.86 -28.39 -16.62
N ARG A 48 -55.65 -28.60 -17.13
CA ARG A 48 -55.34 -29.77 -17.98
C ARG A 48 -55.53 -31.10 -17.23
N SER A 49 -55.18 -31.15 -15.95
CA SER A 49 -55.30 -32.37 -15.14
C SER A 49 -56.75 -32.80 -14.91
N ILE A 50 -57.67 -31.85 -14.75
CA ILE A 50 -59.08 -32.13 -14.44
C ILE A 50 -59.95 -32.11 -15.71
N CYS A 51 -59.76 -31.11 -16.57
CA CYS A 51 -60.57 -30.88 -17.77
C CYS A 51 -60.02 -31.58 -19.03
N GLY A 52 -58.80 -32.14 -18.96
CA GLY A 52 -58.12 -32.83 -20.05
C GLY A 52 -57.52 -31.88 -21.11
N ASP A 53 -56.66 -32.43 -21.97
CA ASP A 53 -55.91 -31.66 -22.99
C ASP A 53 -56.80 -30.98 -24.05
N GLY A 54 -58.03 -31.47 -24.23
CA GLY A 54 -59.01 -30.90 -25.17
C GLY A 54 -59.64 -29.57 -24.72
N SER A 55 -59.50 -29.20 -23.44
CA SER A 55 -60.12 -28.02 -22.83
C SER A 55 -59.47 -26.68 -23.22
N ARG A 56 -58.27 -26.71 -23.82
CA ARG A 56 -57.48 -25.52 -24.20
C ARG A 56 -57.32 -24.48 -23.07
N GLY A 57 -57.28 -24.93 -21.81
CA GLY A 57 -57.13 -24.04 -20.65
C GLY A 57 -58.42 -23.35 -20.22
N LEU A 58 -59.58 -23.91 -20.54
CA LEU A 58 -60.90 -23.42 -20.12
C LEU A 58 -61.50 -24.36 -19.06
N CYS A 59 -62.04 -23.78 -18.00
CA CYS A 59 -62.67 -24.49 -16.90
C CYS A 59 -64.21 -24.38 -17.00
N PRO A 60 -64.94 -25.47 -17.28
CA PRO A 60 -66.40 -25.46 -17.30
C PRO A 60 -66.97 -25.45 -15.89
N ARG A 61 -68.20 -24.93 -15.73
CA ARG A 61 -68.89 -24.83 -14.43
C ARG A 61 -68.90 -26.13 -13.63
N GLU A 62 -69.14 -27.26 -14.30
CA GLU A 62 -69.24 -28.58 -13.67
C GLU A 62 -67.93 -29.04 -13.00
N GLN A 63 -66.79 -28.56 -13.48
CA GLN A 63 -65.46 -28.97 -13.00
C GLN A 63 -64.77 -27.88 -12.17
N PHE A 64 -65.46 -26.77 -11.92
CA PHE A 64 -64.89 -25.62 -11.22
C PHE A 64 -64.40 -25.97 -9.82
N THR A 65 -65.20 -26.70 -9.04
CA THR A 65 -64.83 -27.14 -7.69
C THR A 65 -63.61 -28.06 -7.69
N ASP A 66 -63.55 -28.97 -8.67
CA ASP A 66 -62.46 -29.94 -8.78
C ASP A 66 -61.15 -29.27 -9.22
N VAL A 67 -61.23 -28.28 -10.13
CA VAL A 67 -60.08 -27.44 -10.50
C VAL A 67 -59.58 -26.62 -9.32
N LEU A 68 -60.47 -26.04 -8.50
CA LEU A 68 -60.06 -25.33 -7.28
C LEU A 68 -59.38 -26.25 -6.27
N HIS A 69 -59.90 -27.46 -6.06
CA HIS A 69 -59.25 -28.45 -5.19
C HIS A 69 -57.87 -28.87 -5.69
N GLU A 70 -57.70 -29.02 -7.00
CA GLU A 70 -56.39 -29.32 -7.61
C GLU A 70 -55.41 -28.13 -7.51
N LEU A 71 -55.90 -26.90 -7.62
CA LEU A 71 -55.12 -25.69 -7.39
C LEU A 71 -54.63 -25.60 -5.94
N ASP A 72 -55.52 -25.82 -4.97
CA ASP A 72 -55.18 -25.84 -3.55
C ASP A 72 -54.16 -26.95 -3.25
N ARG A 73 -54.33 -28.15 -3.83
CA ARG A 73 -53.37 -29.25 -3.72
C ARG A 73 -51.99 -28.86 -4.24
N ARG A 74 -51.93 -28.25 -5.43
CA ARG A 74 -50.66 -27.81 -6.05
C ARG A 74 -49.97 -26.73 -5.24
N LYS A 75 -50.72 -25.77 -4.71
CA LYS A 75 -50.17 -24.71 -3.86
C LYS A 75 -49.53 -25.27 -2.58
N ILE A 76 -50.27 -26.11 -1.84
CA ILE A 76 -49.77 -26.72 -0.60
C ILE A 76 -48.52 -27.56 -0.89
N LEU A 77 -48.54 -28.29 -2.02
CA LEU A 77 -47.43 -29.12 -2.44
C LEU A 77 -46.21 -28.28 -2.84
N GLU A 78 -46.39 -27.21 -3.63
CA GLU A 78 -45.31 -26.30 -4.04
C GLU A 78 -44.64 -25.63 -2.83
N GLU A 79 -45.43 -25.14 -1.87
CA GLU A 79 -44.91 -24.56 -0.62
C GLU A 79 -44.08 -25.57 0.17
N LYS A 80 -44.55 -26.83 0.27
CA LYS A 80 -43.81 -27.90 0.93
C LYS A 80 -42.49 -28.22 0.22
N ILE A 81 -42.53 -28.40 -1.10
CA ILE A 81 -41.36 -28.71 -1.90
C ILE A 81 -40.35 -27.55 -1.84
N TYR A 82 -40.81 -26.30 -1.79
CA TYR A 82 -39.94 -25.15 -1.64
C TYR A 82 -39.12 -25.22 -0.35
N TRP A 83 -39.74 -25.58 0.77
CA TRP A 83 -39.02 -25.77 2.03
C TRP A 83 -38.09 -26.99 2.01
N ASP A 84 -38.49 -28.09 1.36
CA ASP A 84 -37.63 -29.26 1.18
C ASP A 84 -36.39 -28.90 0.32
N PHE A 85 -36.58 -28.15 -0.77
CA PHE A 85 -35.50 -27.60 -1.60
C PHE A 85 -34.55 -26.71 -0.80
N LYS A 86 -35.10 -25.81 0.03
CA LYS A 86 -34.29 -24.93 0.89
C LYS A 86 -33.49 -25.68 1.94
N THR A 87 -33.98 -26.84 2.39
CA THR A 87 -33.25 -27.70 3.34
C THR A 87 -32.05 -28.36 2.67
N VAL A 88 -32.15 -28.65 1.37
CA VAL A 88 -31.09 -29.27 0.56
C VAL A 88 -30.07 -28.23 0.05
N ASP A 89 -30.49 -26.99 -0.18
CA ASP A 89 -29.63 -25.84 -0.52
C ASP A 89 -28.90 -25.28 0.73
N VAL A 90 -27.97 -26.07 1.27
CA VAL A 90 -27.20 -25.73 2.50
C VAL A 90 -26.41 -24.43 2.35
N GLU A 91 -25.96 -24.11 1.12
CA GLU A 91 -25.15 -22.92 0.84
C GLU A 91 -26.00 -21.66 0.59
N GLY A 92 -27.32 -21.79 0.46
CA GLY A 92 -28.25 -20.68 0.22
C GLY A 92 -28.08 -20.00 -1.14
N LYS A 93 -27.53 -20.71 -2.13
CA LYS A 93 -27.24 -20.15 -3.47
C LYS A 93 -28.45 -20.18 -4.40
N GLY A 94 -29.56 -20.77 -3.96
CA GLY A 94 -30.77 -20.96 -4.77
C GLY A 94 -30.62 -22.08 -5.81
N ARG A 95 -29.62 -22.94 -5.67
CA ARG A 95 -29.31 -24.04 -6.57
C ARG A 95 -28.93 -25.28 -5.76
N ILE A 96 -29.34 -26.44 -6.24
CA ILE A 96 -28.99 -27.74 -5.65
C ILE A 96 -28.28 -28.61 -6.68
N SER A 97 -27.38 -29.48 -6.23
CA SER A 97 -26.72 -30.42 -7.13
C SER A 97 -27.71 -31.39 -7.78
N LEU A 98 -27.36 -31.91 -8.95
CA LEU A 98 -28.17 -32.92 -9.66
C LEU A 98 -28.51 -34.13 -8.80
N LYS A 99 -27.55 -34.61 -8.02
CA LYS A 99 -27.75 -35.71 -7.07
C LYS A 99 -28.83 -35.37 -6.05
N ALA A 100 -28.76 -34.16 -5.50
CA ALA A 100 -29.72 -33.72 -4.49
C ALA A 100 -31.12 -33.48 -5.10
N ALA A 101 -31.18 -33.02 -6.35
CA ALA A 101 -32.43 -32.94 -7.11
C ALA A 101 -33.05 -34.33 -7.35
N LEU A 102 -32.27 -35.33 -7.77
CA LEU A 102 -32.76 -36.71 -7.95
C LEU A 102 -33.36 -37.27 -6.65
N LEU A 103 -32.68 -37.05 -5.51
CA LEU A 103 -33.17 -37.45 -4.19
C LEU A 103 -34.47 -36.73 -3.81
N LEU A 104 -34.58 -35.43 -4.14
CA LEU A 104 -35.79 -34.64 -3.91
C LEU A 104 -36.98 -35.18 -4.73
N PHE A 105 -36.78 -35.53 -6.00
CA PHE A 105 -37.80 -36.19 -6.82
C PHE A 105 -38.26 -37.51 -6.19
N LYS A 106 -37.31 -38.35 -5.74
CA LYS A 106 -37.65 -39.61 -5.07
C LYS A 106 -38.42 -39.38 -3.77
N ALA A 107 -38.06 -38.38 -2.99
CA ALA A 107 -38.72 -38.05 -1.72
C ALA A 107 -40.16 -37.53 -1.91
N VAL A 108 -40.38 -36.68 -2.91
CA VAL A 108 -41.69 -36.07 -3.19
C VAL A 108 -42.65 -37.08 -3.83
N HIS A 109 -42.19 -37.87 -4.81
CA HIS A 109 -43.03 -38.84 -5.53
C HIS A 109 -43.09 -40.22 -4.85
N ASN A 110 -42.18 -40.50 -3.92
CA ASN A 110 -42.12 -41.70 -3.10
C ASN A 110 -42.22 -43.01 -3.91
N GLU A 111 -43.28 -43.80 -3.72
CA GLU A 111 -43.51 -45.06 -4.43
C GLU A 111 -43.90 -44.86 -5.90
N LEU A 112 -44.41 -43.67 -6.25
CA LEU A 112 -44.82 -43.34 -7.62
C LEU A 112 -43.68 -42.76 -8.46
N PHE A 113 -42.50 -42.55 -7.88
CA PHE A 113 -41.35 -42.01 -8.61
C PHE A 113 -41.01 -42.87 -9.83
N SER A 114 -40.84 -42.23 -10.99
CA SER A 114 -40.58 -42.86 -12.28
C SER A 114 -39.32 -42.27 -12.92
N MET A 115 -38.43 -43.15 -13.39
CA MET A 115 -37.23 -42.75 -14.14
C MET A 115 -37.55 -42.08 -15.46
N LYS A 116 -38.72 -42.36 -16.04
CA LYS A 116 -39.21 -41.66 -17.24
C LYS A 116 -39.42 -40.17 -16.95
N THR A 117 -39.94 -39.84 -15.77
CA THR A 117 -40.15 -38.44 -15.35
C THR A 117 -38.83 -37.73 -15.10
N TRP A 118 -37.87 -38.40 -14.44
CA TRP A 118 -36.51 -37.87 -14.24
C TRP A 118 -35.76 -37.63 -15.57
N ARG A 119 -35.77 -38.61 -16.48
CA ARG A 119 -35.14 -38.48 -17.81
C ARG A 119 -35.84 -37.40 -18.65
N SER A 120 -37.16 -37.27 -18.55
CA SER A 120 -37.89 -36.19 -19.20
C SER A 120 -37.46 -34.81 -18.69
N PHE A 121 -37.29 -34.67 -17.37
CA PHE A 121 -36.74 -33.45 -16.76
C PHE A 121 -35.35 -33.12 -17.32
N LEU A 122 -34.41 -34.07 -17.31
CA LEU A 122 -33.06 -33.86 -17.85
C LEU A 122 -33.07 -33.49 -19.33
N SER A 123 -33.93 -34.14 -20.14
CA SER A 123 -34.01 -33.88 -21.59
C SER A 123 -34.52 -32.49 -21.96
N GLN A 124 -35.22 -31.81 -21.04
CA GLN A 124 -35.73 -30.45 -21.25
C GLN A 124 -34.73 -29.37 -20.82
N ARG A 125 -33.57 -29.74 -20.25
CA ARG A 125 -32.54 -28.80 -19.81
C ARG A 125 -31.56 -28.50 -20.95
N GLU A 126 -31.21 -27.22 -21.10
CA GLU A 126 -30.15 -26.79 -22.02
C GLU A 126 -28.77 -27.34 -21.60
N TYR A 127 -28.56 -27.49 -20.28
CA TYR A 127 -27.33 -28.00 -19.69
C TYR A 127 -27.67 -29.07 -18.64
N PRO A 128 -27.73 -30.36 -19.03
CA PRO A 128 -28.11 -31.44 -18.13
C PRO A 128 -27.22 -31.59 -16.89
N GLU A 129 -25.96 -31.18 -17.00
CA GLU A 129 -24.88 -31.36 -16.00
C GLU A 129 -24.81 -30.29 -14.91
N LEU A 130 -25.54 -29.18 -15.07
CA LEU A 130 -25.46 -28.05 -14.14
C LEU A 130 -26.40 -28.21 -12.95
N ASP A 131 -26.08 -27.49 -11.87
CA ASP A 131 -26.94 -27.38 -10.70
C ASP A 131 -28.34 -26.86 -11.04
N VAL A 132 -29.31 -27.39 -10.32
CA VAL A 132 -30.74 -27.24 -10.59
C VAL A 132 -31.33 -26.13 -9.74
N CYS A 133 -32.08 -25.21 -10.36
CA CYS A 133 -32.84 -24.20 -9.61
C CYS A 133 -34.27 -24.66 -9.32
N PHE A 134 -34.91 -24.06 -8.32
CA PHE A 134 -36.27 -24.43 -7.92
C PHE A 134 -37.30 -24.23 -9.05
N ASP A 135 -37.17 -23.15 -9.82
CA ASP A 135 -38.08 -22.86 -10.93
C ASP A 135 -38.04 -23.91 -12.05
N GLU A 136 -36.92 -24.61 -12.23
CA GLU A 136 -36.77 -25.70 -13.20
C GLU A 136 -37.57 -26.96 -12.79
N ILE A 137 -37.63 -27.26 -11.49
CA ILE A 137 -38.18 -28.54 -10.98
C ILE A 137 -39.61 -28.43 -10.45
N LYS A 138 -40.06 -27.25 -10.02
CA LYS A 138 -41.33 -27.08 -9.32
C LYS A 138 -42.53 -27.63 -10.09
N MET A 139 -42.55 -27.46 -11.41
CA MET A 139 -43.62 -27.97 -12.27
C MET A 139 -43.63 -29.50 -12.32
N PHE A 140 -42.46 -30.14 -12.43
CA PHE A 140 -42.34 -31.59 -12.50
C PHE A 140 -42.70 -32.26 -11.18
N LEU A 141 -42.37 -31.62 -10.05
CA LEU A 141 -42.68 -32.14 -8.73
C LEU A 141 -44.17 -31.98 -8.37
N CYS A 142 -44.84 -30.96 -8.89
CA CYS A 142 -46.28 -30.72 -8.65
C CYS A 142 -47.21 -31.53 -9.58
N ASN A 143 -46.71 -31.96 -10.74
CA ASN A 143 -47.45 -32.77 -11.69
C ASN A 143 -47.60 -34.23 -11.22
N LEU A 144 -48.64 -34.89 -11.73
CA LEU A 144 -48.79 -36.33 -11.57
C LEU A 144 -47.66 -37.04 -12.33
N VAL A 145 -47.09 -38.07 -11.72
CA VAL A 145 -45.95 -38.79 -12.27
C VAL A 145 -46.38 -39.62 -13.49
N ASP A 146 -45.61 -39.54 -14.58
CA ASP A 146 -45.82 -40.35 -15.77
C ASP A 146 -44.83 -41.53 -15.80
N GLY A 147 -45.37 -42.73 -15.98
CA GLY A 147 -44.63 -44.00 -15.98
C GLY A 147 -44.89 -44.89 -14.75
N GLY A 148 -44.39 -46.13 -14.81
CA GLY A 148 -44.47 -47.08 -13.70
C GLY A 148 -43.48 -46.75 -12.57
N PRO A 149 -43.69 -47.34 -11.37
CA PRO A 149 -42.77 -47.16 -10.25
C PRO A 149 -41.36 -47.63 -10.61
N CYS A 150 -40.36 -46.83 -10.28
CA CYS A 150 -38.95 -47.15 -10.49
C CYS A 150 -38.47 -48.21 -9.49
N ASP A 151 -37.77 -49.22 -10.01
CA ASP A 151 -37.10 -50.24 -9.21
C ASP A 151 -35.88 -49.66 -8.47
N LYS A 152 -35.61 -50.17 -7.26
CA LYS A 152 -34.50 -49.68 -6.43
C LYS A 152 -33.12 -49.82 -7.11
N GLU A 153 -32.94 -50.88 -7.90
CA GLU A 153 -31.69 -51.11 -8.63
C GLU A 153 -31.45 -50.04 -9.70
N GLU A 154 -32.49 -49.66 -10.46
CA GLU A 154 -32.39 -48.62 -11.49
C GLU A 154 -32.09 -47.24 -10.88
N PHE A 155 -32.66 -46.95 -9.70
CA PHE A 155 -32.37 -45.71 -8.97
C PHE A 155 -30.91 -45.64 -8.48
N ASP A 156 -30.41 -46.73 -7.88
CA ASP A 156 -29.05 -46.80 -7.35
C ASP A 156 -27.99 -46.71 -8.46
N GLU A 157 -28.28 -47.23 -9.66
CA GLU A 157 -27.42 -47.11 -10.83
C GLU A 157 -27.33 -45.67 -11.33
N GLU A 158 -28.45 -44.97 -11.43
CA GLU A 158 -28.49 -43.56 -11.83
C GLU A 158 -27.77 -42.65 -10.80
N GLU A 159 -28.01 -42.88 -9.50
CA GLU A 159 -27.34 -42.11 -8.45
C GLU A 159 -25.81 -42.27 -8.52
N LYS A 160 -25.33 -43.49 -8.80
CA LYS A 160 -23.90 -43.77 -8.98
C LYS A 160 -23.35 -43.11 -10.25
N ALA A 161 -24.10 -43.16 -11.35
CA ALA A 161 -23.69 -42.53 -12.61
C ALA A 161 -23.51 -41.01 -12.45
N ILE A 162 -24.48 -40.33 -11.84
CA ILE A 162 -24.40 -38.88 -11.54
C ILE A 162 -23.22 -38.59 -10.62
N SER A 163 -23.01 -39.41 -9.58
CA SER A 163 -21.90 -39.21 -8.64
C SER A 163 -20.54 -39.34 -9.33
N LEU A 164 -20.37 -40.29 -10.25
CA LEU A 164 -19.13 -40.49 -11.00
C LEU A 164 -18.84 -39.29 -11.92
N GLN A 165 -19.88 -38.81 -12.60
CA GLN A 165 -19.79 -37.69 -13.53
C GLN A 165 -19.43 -36.37 -12.84
N CYS A 166 -19.97 -36.12 -11.64
CA CYS A 166 -19.55 -34.98 -10.82
C CYS A 166 -18.05 -35.04 -10.48
N CYS A 167 -17.54 -36.21 -10.04
CA CYS A 167 -16.13 -36.40 -9.72
C CYS A 167 -15.21 -36.15 -10.93
N ASP A 168 -15.58 -36.64 -12.11
CA ASP A 168 -14.78 -36.46 -13.33
C ASP A 168 -14.74 -34.98 -13.76
N ASN A 169 -15.84 -34.26 -13.62
CA ASN A 169 -15.91 -32.82 -13.90
C ASN A 169 -15.07 -32.00 -12.89
N GLU A 170 -15.09 -32.35 -11.61
CA GLU A 170 -14.24 -31.71 -10.60
C GLU A 170 -12.75 -31.95 -10.87
N TYR A 171 -12.38 -33.18 -11.23
CA TYR A 171 -11.00 -33.53 -11.54
C TYR A 171 -10.47 -32.81 -12.78
N THR A 172 -11.29 -32.70 -13.83
CA THR A 172 -10.92 -31.95 -15.05
C THR A 172 -10.75 -30.46 -14.78
N ASN A 173 -11.66 -29.84 -14.02
CA ASN A 173 -11.55 -28.44 -13.60
C ASN A 173 -10.29 -28.17 -12.76
N LEU A 174 -9.95 -29.07 -11.82
CA LEU A 174 -8.72 -28.95 -11.02
C LEU A 174 -7.47 -29.03 -11.89
N LYS A 175 -7.45 -29.94 -12.88
CA LYS A 175 -6.34 -30.11 -13.80
C LYS A 175 -6.16 -28.91 -14.74
N GLU A 176 -7.25 -28.24 -15.12
CA GLU A 176 -7.19 -26.99 -15.89
C GLU A 176 -6.66 -25.82 -15.06
N LEU A 177 -7.08 -25.72 -13.79
CA LEU A 177 -6.55 -24.74 -12.85
C LEU A 177 -5.05 -24.92 -12.59
N GLU A 178 -4.59 -26.17 -12.43
CA GLU A 178 -3.18 -26.49 -12.24
C GLU A 178 -2.34 -26.05 -13.46
N LYS A 179 -2.81 -26.32 -14.68
CA LYS A 179 -2.17 -25.85 -15.91
C LYS A 179 -2.07 -24.33 -16.01
N LEU A 180 -3.14 -23.61 -15.64
CA LEU A 180 -3.13 -22.15 -15.65
C LEU A 180 -2.11 -21.57 -14.65
N GLN A 181 -1.95 -22.22 -13.49
CA GLN A 181 -0.95 -21.83 -12.49
C GLN A 181 0.49 -22.13 -12.96
N GLU A 182 0.71 -23.25 -13.63
CA GLU A 182 2.00 -23.58 -14.26
C GLU A 182 2.36 -22.59 -15.38
N ASP A 183 1.39 -22.20 -16.20
CA ASP A 183 1.56 -21.20 -17.26
C ASP A 183 1.87 -19.80 -16.68
N GLU A 184 1.22 -19.40 -15.58
CA GLU A 184 1.53 -18.12 -14.91
C GLU A 184 2.93 -18.14 -14.27
N ALA A 185 3.32 -19.25 -13.66
CA ALA A 185 4.65 -19.43 -13.09
C ALA A 185 5.76 -19.42 -14.16
N SER A 186 5.54 -20.07 -15.31
CA SER A 186 6.50 -20.07 -16.43
C SER A 186 6.67 -18.68 -17.05
N LEU A 187 5.57 -17.94 -17.26
CA LEU A 187 5.61 -16.55 -17.72
C LEU A 187 6.38 -15.65 -16.74
N ALA A 188 6.23 -15.88 -15.43
CA ALA A 188 6.98 -15.15 -14.42
C ALA A 188 8.49 -15.47 -14.45
N VAL A 189 8.88 -16.70 -14.77
CA VAL A 189 10.29 -17.11 -14.96
C VAL A 189 10.88 -16.48 -16.22
N ASP A 190 10.19 -16.56 -17.35
CA ASP A 190 10.63 -15.93 -18.61
C ASP A 190 10.80 -14.41 -18.47
N GLU A 191 9.89 -13.75 -17.75
CA GLU A 191 9.99 -12.32 -17.49
C GLU A 191 11.17 -11.99 -16.55
N ARG A 192 11.47 -12.86 -15.57
CA ARG A 192 12.68 -12.74 -14.73
C ARG A 192 13.94 -12.86 -15.58
N GLU A 193 14.02 -13.82 -16.50
CA GLU A 193 15.17 -14.00 -17.38
C GLU A 193 15.38 -12.80 -18.31
N ARG A 194 14.31 -12.31 -18.95
CA ARG A 194 14.37 -11.10 -19.78
C ARG A 194 14.87 -9.89 -18.99
N MET A 195 14.40 -9.71 -17.76
CA MET A 195 14.86 -8.62 -16.91
C MET A 195 16.31 -8.79 -16.43
N GLN A 196 16.75 -10.02 -16.15
CA GLN A 196 18.16 -10.29 -15.83
C GLN A 196 19.07 -9.99 -17.03
N GLN A 197 18.67 -10.39 -18.24
CA GLN A 197 19.38 -10.06 -19.48
C GLN A 197 19.42 -8.54 -19.70
N ALA A 198 18.30 -7.84 -19.50
CA ALA A 198 18.26 -6.37 -19.58
C ALA A 198 19.14 -5.70 -18.53
N ASN A 199 19.21 -6.24 -17.30
CA ASN A 199 20.11 -5.74 -16.26
C ASN A 199 21.58 -5.99 -16.60
N LYS A 200 21.93 -7.16 -17.15
CA LYS A 200 23.28 -7.46 -17.65
C LYS A 200 23.68 -6.49 -18.77
N LEU A 201 22.78 -6.24 -19.72
CA LEU A 201 22.97 -5.23 -20.78
C LEU A 201 23.17 -3.82 -20.20
N LYS A 202 22.35 -3.43 -19.22
CA LYS A 202 22.45 -2.13 -18.55
C LYS A 202 23.75 -1.97 -17.79
N GLN A 203 24.18 -2.99 -17.04
CA GLN A 203 25.47 -3.01 -16.36
C GLN A 203 26.63 -2.93 -17.36
N GLY A 204 26.55 -3.66 -18.48
CA GLY A 204 27.53 -3.57 -19.56
C GLY A 204 27.57 -2.19 -20.21
N ALA A 205 26.43 -1.53 -20.38
CA ALA A 205 26.35 -0.16 -20.89
C ALA A 205 26.92 0.85 -19.89
N GLU A 206 26.57 0.74 -18.60
CA GLU A 206 27.10 1.57 -17.50
C GLU A 206 28.63 1.43 -17.36
N ARG A 207 29.14 0.20 -17.45
CA ARG A 207 30.59 -0.06 -17.46
C ARG A 207 31.27 0.64 -18.63
N ARG A 208 30.70 0.53 -19.83
CA ARG A 208 31.20 1.22 -21.03
C ARG A 208 31.13 2.75 -20.91
N THR A 209 30.08 3.29 -20.32
CA THR A 209 29.98 4.75 -20.08
C THR A 209 31.01 5.21 -19.06
N LYS A 210 31.18 4.50 -17.95
CA LYS A 210 32.23 4.80 -16.96
C LYS A 210 33.63 4.71 -17.54
N ARG A 211 33.87 3.72 -18.42
CA ARG A 211 35.14 3.56 -19.14
C ARG A 211 35.38 4.72 -20.10
N LEU A 212 34.37 5.12 -20.87
CA LEU A 212 34.42 6.30 -21.75
C LEU A 212 34.66 7.59 -20.95
N ASP A 213 34.01 7.75 -19.80
CA ASP A 213 34.20 8.91 -18.91
C ASP A 213 35.63 8.95 -18.34
N HIS A 214 36.29 7.81 -18.17
CA HIS A 214 37.64 7.69 -17.62
C HIS A 214 38.75 7.80 -18.68
N GLU A 215 38.65 7.04 -19.76
CA GLU A 215 39.67 6.89 -20.80
C GLU A 215 39.41 7.79 -22.02
N GLY A 216 38.24 8.44 -22.08
CA GLY A 216 37.82 9.23 -23.23
C GLY A 216 37.64 8.35 -24.46
N VAL A 217 38.06 8.85 -25.62
CA VAL A 217 37.94 8.14 -26.91
C VAL A 217 38.74 6.84 -26.95
N VAL A 218 39.78 6.69 -26.09
CA VAL A 218 40.59 5.46 -26.00
C VAL A 218 39.76 4.24 -25.59
N ALA A 219 38.69 4.45 -24.81
CA ALA A 219 37.74 3.40 -24.43
C ALA A 219 37.07 2.71 -25.63
N LEU A 220 36.95 3.39 -26.77
CA LEU A 220 36.31 2.87 -27.98
C LEU A 220 37.28 2.02 -28.83
N LEU A 221 38.58 2.07 -28.54
CA LEU A 221 39.60 1.34 -29.30
C LEU A 221 39.87 -0.07 -28.76
N HIS A 222 39.48 -0.35 -27.51
CA HIS A 222 39.77 -1.59 -26.80
C HIS A 222 38.49 -2.20 -26.19
N GLU A 223 37.54 -2.60 -27.04
CA GLU A 223 36.23 -3.12 -26.62
C GLU A 223 36.31 -4.41 -25.79
N ASP A 224 37.38 -5.20 -25.95
CA ASP A 224 37.54 -6.53 -25.35
C ASP A 224 38.40 -6.58 -24.08
N GLU A 225 39.03 -5.47 -23.68
CA GLU A 225 39.85 -5.45 -22.47
C GLU A 225 38.97 -5.36 -21.21
N GLU A 226 39.15 -6.34 -20.32
CA GLU A 226 38.51 -6.44 -19.01
C GLU A 226 38.77 -5.14 -18.23
N TRP A 227 37.71 -4.34 -18.03
CA TRP A 227 37.78 -3.13 -17.22
C TRP A 227 38.08 -3.53 -15.77
N ASP A 228 39.32 -3.37 -15.35
CA ASP A 228 39.73 -3.64 -13.98
C ASP A 228 39.13 -2.57 -13.05
N GLU A 229 38.04 -2.93 -12.37
CA GLU A 229 37.39 -2.08 -11.35
C GLU A 229 38.37 -1.66 -10.23
N LYS A 230 39.47 -2.39 -10.01
CA LYS A 230 40.54 -1.99 -9.08
C LYS A 230 41.49 -0.96 -9.70
N ALA A 231 41.84 -1.06 -10.98
CA ALA A 231 42.63 -0.05 -11.68
C ALA A 231 41.84 1.25 -11.91
N ALA A 232 40.51 1.14 -12.03
CA ALA A 232 39.57 2.27 -12.10
C ALA A 232 39.42 3.07 -10.80
N LYS A 233 39.98 2.60 -9.67
CA LYS A 233 40.18 3.39 -8.46
C LYS A 233 41.33 4.39 -8.61
N LYS A 234 41.42 5.07 -9.75
CA LYS A 234 42.17 6.32 -9.80
C LYS A 234 41.35 7.38 -9.10
N ALA A 235 42.00 8.09 -8.18
CA ALA A 235 41.52 9.25 -7.45
C ALA A 235 40.43 10.06 -8.21
N ARG A 236 39.17 9.97 -7.78
CA ARG A 236 38.09 10.77 -8.37
C ARG A 236 38.20 12.22 -7.93
N HIS A 237 38.59 13.11 -8.85
CA HIS A 237 38.80 14.53 -8.53
C HIS A 237 37.58 15.42 -8.82
N LYS A 238 36.62 14.96 -9.63
CA LYS A 238 35.47 15.76 -10.06
C LYS A 238 34.18 14.95 -9.96
N VAL A 239 33.10 15.61 -9.56
CA VAL A 239 31.73 15.05 -9.56
C VAL A 239 31.11 15.28 -10.93
N THR A 240 30.64 14.20 -11.55
CA THR A 240 29.91 14.26 -12.82
C THR A 240 28.42 14.52 -12.63
N ALA A 241 27.73 14.93 -13.69
CA ALA A 241 26.27 15.08 -13.67
C ALA A 241 25.55 13.76 -13.36
N THR A 242 26.11 12.64 -13.85
CA THR A 242 25.61 11.29 -13.61
C THR A 242 25.77 10.89 -12.14
N ASP A 243 26.89 11.23 -11.49
CA ASP A 243 27.11 10.98 -10.06
C ASP A 243 26.06 11.69 -9.17
N LEU A 244 25.76 12.96 -9.46
CA LEU A 244 24.74 13.72 -8.72
C LEU A 244 23.35 13.10 -8.84
N ILE A 245 22.94 12.76 -10.07
CA ILE A 245 21.62 12.14 -10.32
C ILE A 245 21.56 10.74 -9.70
N GLN A 246 22.66 9.99 -9.73
CA GLN A 246 22.74 8.67 -9.14
C GLN A 246 22.69 8.73 -7.61
N ALA A 247 23.42 9.65 -6.97
CA ALA A 247 23.34 9.87 -5.52
C ALA A 247 21.94 10.31 -5.08
N LEU A 248 21.28 11.16 -5.87
CA LEU A 248 19.88 11.55 -5.60
C LEU A 248 18.96 10.32 -5.68
N ARG A 249 19.17 9.48 -6.70
CA ARG A 249 18.40 8.25 -6.87
C ARG A 249 18.60 7.28 -5.71
N THR A 250 19.83 7.06 -5.25
CA THR A 250 20.13 6.16 -4.13
C THR A 250 19.49 6.64 -2.83
N LYS A 251 19.54 7.94 -2.53
CA LYS A 251 18.84 8.55 -1.38
C LYS A 251 17.35 8.17 -1.35
N TYR A 252 16.62 8.37 -2.45
CA TYR A 252 15.19 8.07 -2.51
C TYR A 252 14.89 6.56 -2.64
N GLU A 253 15.82 5.76 -3.18
CA GLU A 253 15.73 4.29 -3.14
C GLU A 253 15.82 3.77 -1.71
N VAL A 254 16.73 4.28 -0.89
CA VAL A 254 16.84 3.89 0.53
C VAL A 254 15.55 4.20 1.30
N LEU A 255 15.00 5.41 1.14
CA LEU A 255 13.74 5.78 1.82
C LEU A 255 12.57 4.89 1.40
N ARG A 256 12.45 4.60 0.10
CA ARG A 256 11.43 3.68 -0.41
C ARG A 256 11.64 2.27 0.11
N ASP A 257 12.85 1.74 0.05
CA ASP A 257 13.17 0.40 0.55
C ASP A 257 12.76 0.24 2.03
N LYS A 258 12.94 1.28 2.86
CA LYS A 258 12.47 1.29 4.26
C LYS A 258 10.94 1.22 4.36
N LEU A 259 10.22 2.02 3.55
CA LEU A 259 8.76 2.00 3.50
C LEU A 259 8.23 0.63 3.03
N LEU A 260 8.85 0.05 2.01
CA LEU A 260 8.46 -1.26 1.47
C LEU A 260 8.68 -2.41 2.45
N LEU A 261 9.77 -2.36 3.21
CA LEU A 261 10.00 -3.31 4.29
C LEU A 261 8.91 -3.21 5.37
N GLU A 262 8.47 -2.01 5.74
CA GLU A 262 7.38 -1.83 6.70
C GLU A 262 6.04 -2.32 6.15
N MET A 263 5.72 -2.02 4.88
CA MET A 263 4.52 -2.54 4.21
C MET A 263 4.48 -4.07 4.21
N LEU A 264 5.60 -4.73 3.88
CA LEU A 264 5.69 -6.20 3.88
C LEU A 264 5.57 -6.79 5.28
N LYS A 265 6.26 -6.21 6.27
CA LYS A 265 6.17 -6.63 7.66
C LYS A 265 4.74 -6.54 8.18
N HIS A 266 4.02 -5.47 7.82
CA HIS A 266 2.62 -5.31 8.19
C HIS A 266 1.72 -6.31 7.48
N HIS A 267 1.91 -6.55 6.18
CA HIS A 267 1.11 -7.48 5.40
C HIS A 267 1.25 -8.94 5.85
N ILE A 268 2.47 -9.37 6.16
CA ILE A 268 2.78 -10.74 6.60
C ILE A 268 2.53 -10.89 8.12
N GLY A 269 2.60 -9.79 8.87
CA GLY A 269 2.59 -9.76 10.33
C GLY A 269 4.00 -9.88 10.90
N GLU A 270 4.33 -9.05 11.90
CA GLU A 270 5.70 -8.94 12.45
C GLU A 270 6.25 -10.27 12.98
N GLY A 271 5.41 -11.08 13.64
CA GLY A 271 5.81 -12.38 14.17
C GLY A 271 6.18 -13.37 13.07
N MET A 272 5.33 -13.50 12.05
CA MET A 272 5.58 -14.37 10.89
C MET A 272 6.79 -13.88 10.08
N TRP A 273 6.95 -12.57 9.92
CA TRP A 273 8.12 -11.99 9.25
C TRP A 273 9.43 -12.41 9.89
N THR A 274 9.51 -12.44 11.23
CA THR A 274 10.73 -12.86 11.94
C THR A 274 11.03 -14.36 11.87
N VAL A 275 10.03 -15.17 11.52
CA VAL A 275 10.17 -16.64 11.39
C VAL A 275 10.62 -17.04 9.99
N LEU A 276 10.31 -16.24 8.97
CA LEU A 276 10.79 -16.46 7.59
C LEU A 276 12.32 -16.44 7.53
N SER A 277 12.88 -17.28 6.66
CA SER A 277 14.32 -17.27 6.39
C SER A 277 14.77 -15.95 5.75
N GLU A 278 16.06 -15.61 5.90
CA GLU A 278 16.59 -14.37 5.30
C GLU A 278 16.44 -14.36 3.77
N ASP A 279 16.57 -15.52 3.12
CA ASP A 279 16.42 -15.67 1.68
C ASP A 279 14.96 -15.43 1.24
N GLU A 280 13.98 -15.99 1.95
CA GLU A 280 12.55 -15.75 1.68
C GLU A 280 12.15 -14.29 1.91
N GLN A 281 12.69 -13.66 2.97
CA GLN A 281 12.46 -12.24 3.24
C GLN A 281 13.03 -11.38 2.10
N GLN A 282 14.23 -11.68 1.63
CA GLN A 282 14.87 -10.99 0.51
C GLN A 282 14.10 -11.22 -0.79
N GLU A 283 13.62 -12.44 -1.06
CA GLU A 283 12.86 -12.73 -2.28
C GLU A 283 11.55 -11.95 -2.32
N ARG A 284 10.74 -12.00 -1.25
CA ARG A 284 9.48 -11.25 -1.17
C ARG A 284 9.71 -9.75 -1.26
N PHE A 285 10.78 -9.26 -0.64
CA PHE A 285 11.18 -7.86 -0.76
C PHE A 285 11.56 -7.48 -2.20
N MET A 286 12.35 -8.32 -2.87
CA MET A 286 12.77 -8.13 -4.25
C MET A 286 11.55 -8.13 -5.18
N GLN A 287 10.60 -9.06 -5.01
CA GLN A 287 9.35 -9.12 -5.78
C GLN A 287 8.55 -7.82 -5.66
N LEU A 288 8.37 -7.29 -4.44
CA LEU A 288 7.66 -6.03 -4.22
C LEU A 288 8.41 -4.85 -4.87
N LYS A 289 9.73 -4.78 -4.67
CA LYS A 289 10.58 -3.74 -5.26
C LYS A 289 10.50 -3.72 -6.79
N MET A 290 10.50 -4.89 -7.42
CA MET A 290 10.36 -5.04 -8.86
C MET A 290 8.98 -4.60 -9.35
N ARG A 291 7.90 -4.96 -8.65
CA ARG A 291 6.53 -4.53 -9.00
C ARG A 291 6.39 -3.01 -8.97
N ILE A 292 6.95 -2.36 -7.97
CA ILE A 292 6.93 -0.88 -7.87
C ILE A 292 7.81 -0.24 -8.93
N GLN A 293 8.97 -0.82 -9.24
CA GLN A 293 9.81 -0.32 -10.32
C GLN A 293 9.10 -0.37 -11.68
N ARG A 294 8.27 -1.39 -11.93
CA ARG A 294 7.41 -1.45 -13.12
C ARG A 294 6.37 -0.34 -13.11
N LEU A 295 5.58 -0.20 -12.04
CA LEU A 295 4.57 0.85 -11.90
C LEU A 295 5.15 2.26 -12.12
N ARG A 296 6.39 2.50 -11.71
CA ARG A 296 7.10 3.77 -11.96
C ARG A 296 7.47 3.97 -13.43
N LYS A 297 7.95 2.93 -14.12
CA LYS A 297 8.28 3.00 -15.55
C LYS A 297 7.02 3.25 -16.38
N ASP A 298 5.92 2.64 -16.00
CA ASP A 298 4.64 2.74 -16.70
C ASP A 298 3.87 4.03 -16.35
N GLY A 299 4.36 4.81 -15.39
CA GLY A 299 3.73 6.05 -14.91
C GLY A 299 2.44 5.83 -14.09
N LYS A 300 1.99 4.59 -13.92
CA LYS A 300 0.72 4.21 -13.26
C LYS A 300 0.90 3.91 -11.78
N LEU A 301 1.40 4.88 -11.02
CA LEU A 301 1.52 4.71 -9.56
C LEU A 301 0.18 4.66 -8.82
N ASP A 302 -0.93 5.00 -9.48
CA ASP A 302 -2.28 4.84 -8.94
C ASP A 302 -2.64 3.38 -8.63
N GLY A 303 -1.94 2.42 -9.27
CA GLY A 303 -2.03 0.99 -8.96
C GLY A 303 -1.37 0.60 -7.63
N ALA A 304 -0.76 1.53 -6.89
CA ALA A 304 -0.10 1.27 -5.62
C ALA A 304 -1.06 0.72 -4.54
N ASN A 305 -2.37 0.96 -4.66
CA ASN A 305 -3.39 0.45 -3.74
C ASN A 305 -3.48 -1.09 -3.75
N GLY A 306 -3.08 -1.74 -4.84
CA GLY A 306 -3.08 -3.19 -4.97
C GLY A 306 -1.79 -3.87 -4.50
N LEU A 307 -0.88 -3.12 -3.87
CA LEU A 307 0.40 -3.67 -3.39
C LEU A 307 0.24 -4.34 -2.01
N PRO A 308 1.01 -5.40 -1.74
CA PRO A 308 1.12 -5.99 -0.40
C PRO A 308 1.47 -4.92 0.65
N GLY A 309 0.59 -4.74 1.64
CA GLY A 309 0.76 -3.73 2.69
C GLY A 309 0.34 -2.30 2.32
N ALA A 310 -0.38 -2.14 1.20
CA ALA A 310 -1.15 -0.92 0.93
C ALA A 310 -2.22 -0.69 2.01
N GLY A 311 -2.55 0.57 2.27
CA GLY A 311 -3.51 0.97 3.28
C GLY A 311 -2.93 1.13 4.69
N LEU A 312 -1.62 0.90 4.89
CA LEU A 312 -0.97 1.15 6.18
C LEU A 312 -0.99 2.65 6.48
N THR A 313 -1.62 3.03 7.59
CA THR A 313 -1.80 4.44 7.97
C THR A 313 -0.63 4.93 8.83
N TYR A 314 0.01 5.99 8.37
CA TYR A 314 1.03 6.73 9.10
C TYR A 314 0.42 7.95 9.78
N SER A 315 0.95 8.28 10.95
CA SER A 315 0.47 9.38 11.78
C SER A 315 0.72 10.76 11.17
N PHE A 316 1.67 10.85 10.24
CA PHE A 316 2.12 12.07 9.59
C PHE A 316 2.23 11.86 8.07
N ASN A 317 1.89 12.90 7.31
CA ASN A 317 2.18 12.94 5.87
C ASN A 317 3.67 13.17 5.59
N LEU A 318 4.10 12.98 4.33
CA LEU A 318 5.52 13.10 3.97
C LEU A 318 6.08 14.50 4.26
N LEU A 319 5.27 15.55 4.05
CA LEU A 319 5.66 16.93 4.33
C LEU A 319 5.86 17.20 5.82
N ALA A 320 5.08 16.57 6.69
CA ALA A 320 5.22 16.64 8.14
C ALA A 320 6.45 15.85 8.64
N LEU A 321 6.82 14.76 7.96
CA LEU A 321 8.03 14.00 8.28
C LEU A 321 9.30 14.71 7.78
N MET A 322 9.37 15.02 6.49
CA MET A 322 10.61 15.52 5.87
C MET A 322 10.68 17.05 5.79
N GLY A 323 9.53 17.74 5.72
CA GLY A 323 9.48 19.13 5.29
C GLY A 323 9.74 19.27 3.79
N PHE A 324 9.80 20.51 3.32
CA PHE A 324 10.15 20.80 1.94
C PHE A 324 11.61 20.40 1.66
N SER A 325 11.86 19.87 0.47
CA SER A 325 13.22 19.64 -0.02
C SER A 325 13.99 20.95 -0.09
N ARG A 326 15.32 20.91 0.05
CA ARG A 326 16.20 22.06 -0.22
C ARG A 326 15.87 22.72 -1.57
N MET A 327 15.45 21.91 -2.54
CA MET A 327 15.11 22.34 -3.88
C MET A 327 13.65 22.79 -4.02
N GLY A 328 12.75 22.16 -3.25
CA GLY A 328 11.36 22.57 -3.15
C GLY A 328 11.14 23.86 -2.34
N GLU A 329 12.04 24.21 -1.43
CA GLU A 329 11.98 25.46 -0.65
C GLU A 329 12.17 26.71 -1.51
N GLU A 330 12.90 26.60 -2.62
CA GLU A 330 13.02 27.67 -3.61
C GLU A 330 11.69 27.90 -4.34
N ILE A 331 11.02 26.81 -4.76
CA ILE A 331 9.71 26.83 -5.40
C ILE A 331 8.65 27.39 -4.44
N GLN A 332 8.62 26.87 -3.20
CA GLN A 332 7.68 27.32 -2.19
C GLN A 332 7.84 28.81 -1.88
N ARG A 333 9.07 29.33 -1.79
CA ARG A 333 9.29 30.76 -1.57
C ARG A 333 8.75 31.62 -2.71
N LEU A 334 8.84 31.13 -3.96
CA LEU A 334 8.24 31.81 -5.11
C LEU A 334 6.72 31.81 -5.00
N GLU A 335 6.10 30.65 -4.75
CA GLU A 335 4.64 30.53 -4.56
C GLU A 335 4.13 31.39 -3.40
N GLU A 336 4.84 31.40 -2.27
CA GLU A 336 4.51 32.24 -1.12
C GLU A 336 4.64 33.73 -1.49
N SER A 337 5.68 34.12 -2.23
CA SER A 337 5.84 35.52 -2.67
C SER A 337 4.75 35.97 -3.65
N GLU A 338 4.29 35.07 -4.53
CA GLU A 338 3.18 35.34 -5.45
C GLU A 338 1.87 35.47 -4.70
N ARG A 339 1.63 34.61 -3.70
CA ARG A 339 0.45 34.70 -2.83
C ARG A 339 0.48 35.95 -1.96
N ILE A 340 1.64 36.35 -1.46
CA ILE A 340 1.79 37.62 -0.72
C ILE A 340 1.37 38.78 -1.62
N LYS A 341 1.85 38.84 -2.87
CA LYS A 341 1.43 39.86 -3.83
C LYS A 341 -0.07 39.85 -4.09
N GLN A 342 -0.67 38.66 -4.30
CA GLN A 342 -2.12 38.53 -4.47
C GLN A 342 -2.90 39.05 -3.26
N MET A 343 -2.44 38.73 -2.04
CA MET A 343 -3.09 39.19 -0.81
C MET A 343 -2.86 40.68 -0.51
N GLU A 344 -1.72 41.22 -0.92
CA GLU A 344 -1.44 42.67 -0.92
C GLU A 344 -2.37 43.39 -1.91
N ASP A 345 -2.59 42.82 -3.09
CA ASP A 345 -3.53 43.32 -4.10
C ASP A 345 -4.99 43.25 -3.62
N GLU A 346 -5.32 42.24 -2.80
CA GLU A 346 -6.61 42.12 -2.08
C GLU A 346 -6.75 43.11 -0.91
N GLY A 347 -5.71 43.89 -0.60
CA GLY A 347 -5.72 44.91 0.45
C GLY A 347 -5.58 44.37 1.88
N LYS A 348 -5.13 43.11 2.05
CA LYS A 348 -4.90 42.53 3.38
C LYS A 348 -3.67 43.15 4.05
N SER A 349 -3.70 43.26 5.37
CA SER A 349 -2.56 43.77 6.13
C SER A 349 -1.45 42.71 6.25
N ASN A 350 -0.19 43.16 6.41
CA ASN A 350 0.95 42.25 6.57
C ASN A 350 0.79 41.22 7.70
N LYS A 351 0.03 41.55 8.75
CA LYS A 351 -0.23 40.62 9.86
C LYS A 351 -1.25 39.55 9.48
N GLU A 352 -2.30 39.92 8.75
CA GLU A 352 -3.31 38.97 8.26
C GLU A 352 -2.69 38.01 7.23
N ILE A 353 -1.82 38.54 6.36
CA ILE A 353 -1.03 37.74 5.41
C ILE A 353 -0.14 36.72 6.14
N GLU A 354 0.57 37.15 7.19
CA GLU A 354 1.44 36.27 7.98
C GLU A 354 0.63 35.19 8.72
N GLU A 355 -0.53 35.54 9.29
CA GLU A 355 -1.42 34.58 9.95
C GLU A 355 -2.04 33.57 8.98
N GLU A 356 -2.46 34.00 7.78
CA GLU A 356 -3.05 33.14 6.76
C GLU A 356 -2.01 32.15 6.21
N LEU A 357 -0.78 32.59 5.93
CA LEU A 357 0.31 31.72 5.52
C LEU A 357 0.69 30.71 6.60
N LEU A 358 0.69 31.15 7.87
CA LEU A 358 0.96 30.24 9.00
C LEU A 358 -0.13 29.17 9.11
N GLN A 359 -1.41 29.54 8.97
CA GLN A 359 -2.52 28.60 9.00
C GLN A 359 -2.47 27.59 7.84
N LEU A 360 -2.14 28.04 6.62
CA LEU A 360 -2.00 27.17 5.46
C LEU A 360 -0.86 26.17 5.66
N ARG A 361 0.28 26.64 6.20
CA ARG A 361 1.42 25.78 6.54
C ARG A 361 1.07 24.76 7.61
N ASP A 362 0.39 25.17 8.68
CA ASP A 362 -0.04 24.28 9.75
C ASP A 362 -1.05 23.24 9.23
N LYS A 363 -1.99 23.63 8.35
CA LYS A 363 -2.91 22.70 7.68
C LYS A 363 -2.18 21.70 6.80
N ALA A 364 -1.18 22.14 6.03
CA ALA A 364 -0.39 21.25 5.17
C ALA A 364 0.47 20.24 5.96
N LEU A 365 0.89 20.61 7.17
CA LEU A 365 1.61 19.73 8.10
C LEU A 365 0.69 18.82 8.92
N GLN A 366 -0.63 19.05 8.90
CA GLN A 366 -1.62 18.21 9.55
C GLN A 366 -2.14 17.16 8.57
N GLY A 367 -2.09 15.89 8.99
CA GLY A 367 -2.68 14.79 8.22
C GLY A 367 -1.97 13.47 8.44
N HIS A 368 -2.75 12.40 8.36
CA HIS A 368 -2.27 11.03 8.23
C HIS A 368 -2.15 10.70 6.74
N ALA A 369 -1.15 9.90 6.40
CA ALA A 369 -0.97 9.43 5.02
C ALA A 369 -0.97 7.91 5.00
N LYS A 370 -1.51 7.33 3.94
CA LYS A 370 -1.40 5.89 3.69
C LYS A 370 -0.07 5.56 3.02
N SER A 371 0.38 4.32 3.13
CA SER A 371 1.64 3.85 2.52
C SER A 371 1.71 4.11 1.01
N GLU A 372 0.61 3.93 0.28
CA GLU A 372 0.50 4.26 -1.14
C GLU A 372 0.72 5.74 -1.43
N GLN A 373 0.15 6.62 -0.61
CA GLN A 373 0.26 8.07 -0.77
C GLN A 373 1.69 8.52 -0.51
N LEU A 374 2.34 7.96 0.53
CA LEU A 374 3.74 8.23 0.82
C LEU A 374 4.67 7.77 -0.32
N LEU A 375 4.37 6.66 -1.00
CA LEU A 375 5.14 6.22 -2.18
C LEU A 375 4.99 7.20 -3.35
N VAL A 376 3.78 7.70 -3.60
CA VAL A 376 3.50 8.71 -4.63
C VAL A 376 4.21 10.02 -4.29
N ASP A 377 4.10 10.49 -3.04
CA ASP A 377 4.73 11.72 -2.57
C ASP A 377 6.26 11.67 -2.68
N LEU A 378 6.87 10.52 -2.33
CA LEU A 378 8.32 10.31 -2.47
C LEU A 378 8.76 10.35 -3.93
N GLU A 379 7.96 9.79 -4.84
CA GLU A 379 8.27 9.84 -6.27
C GLU A 379 8.13 11.25 -6.83
N GLN A 380 7.06 11.96 -6.47
CA GLN A 380 6.85 13.36 -6.89
C GLN A 380 8.03 14.22 -6.44
N ARG A 381 8.44 14.07 -5.19
CA ARG A 381 9.59 14.79 -4.63
C ARG A 381 10.91 14.44 -5.33
N TYR A 382 11.14 13.16 -5.64
CA TYR A 382 12.30 12.74 -6.42
C TYR A 382 12.33 13.39 -7.81
N ARG A 383 11.18 13.45 -8.51
CA ARG A 383 11.08 14.09 -9.82
C ARG A 383 11.39 15.58 -9.75
N GLN A 384 10.81 16.29 -8.77
CA GLN A 384 11.08 17.71 -8.53
C GLN A 384 12.57 17.98 -8.27
N ASP A 385 13.19 17.23 -7.36
CA ASP A 385 14.62 17.38 -7.07
C ASP A 385 15.48 17.07 -8.29
N LYS A 386 15.14 16.01 -9.04
CA LYS A 386 15.87 15.61 -10.25
C LYS A 386 15.78 16.67 -11.34
N GLU A 387 14.59 17.20 -11.59
CA GLU A 387 14.35 18.22 -12.61
C GLU A 387 15.09 19.50 -12.25
N MET A 388 15.03 19.91 -10.99
CA MET A 388 15.76 21.05 -10.49
C MET A 388 17.28 20.85 -10.66
N ILE A 389 17.84 19.71 -10.26
CA ILE A 389 19.29 19.46 -10.39
C ILE A 389 19.67 19.48 -11.88
N THR A 390 18.84 18.88 -12.71
CA THR A 390 19.05 18.88 -14.16
C THR A 390 18.99 20.30 -14.74
N SER A 391 18.09 21.16 -14.26
CA SER A 391 17.98 22.56 -14.70
C SER A 391 19.21 23.39 -14.32
N LYS A 392 19.74 23.21 -13.09
CA LYS A 392 20.97 23.87 -12.61
C LYS A 392 22.21 23.37 -13.33
N LEU A 393 22.23 22.08 -13.70
CA LEU A 393 23.31 21.51 -14.52
C LEU A 393 23.28 21.99 -15.97
N LYS A 394 22.10 22.28 -16.53
CA LYS A 394 21.92 22.80 -17.89
C LYS A 394 22.07 24.32 -17.99
N GLY A 395 22.12 25.04 -16.86
CA GLY A 395 22.27 26.50 -16.84
C GLY A 395 21.01 27.26 -17.28
N ALA A 396 19.82 26.68 -17.16
CA ALA A 396 18.56 27.29 -17.60
C ALA A 396 18.26 28.64 -16.91
N ASN A 397 18.84 28.89 -15.71
CA ASN A 397 18.66 30.10 -14.91
C ASN A 397 19.94 30.97 -14.84
N THR A 398 20.59 31.23 -15.97
CA THR A 398 21.79 32.11 -16.15
C THR A 398 23.10 31.69 -15.47
N ASN A 399 23.09 30.77 -14.50
CA ASN A 399 24.30 30.28 -13.83
C ASN A 399 24.36 28.74 -13.84
N THR A 400 25.31 28.17 -14.58
CA THR A 400 25.59 26.72 -14.61
C THR A 400 26.37 26.34 -13.37
N MET A 401 26.00 25.25 -12.69
CA MET A 401 26.67 24.83 -11.44
C MET A 401 28.19 24.75 -11.60
N ALA A 402 28.92 25.46 -10.73
CA ALA A 402 30.37 25.40 -10.65
C ALA A 402 30.84 24.03 -10.15
N THR A 403 32.11 23.69 -10.38
CA THR A 403 32.69 22.41 -9.91
C THR A 403 32.64 22.25 -8.39
N GLU A 404 32.81 23.35 -7.65
CA GLU A 404 32.72 23.39 -6.18
C GLU A 404 31.28 23.20 -5.69
N GLU A 405 30.31 23.79 -6.39
CA GLU A 405 28.89 23.64 -6.09
C GLU A 405 28.43 22.19 -6.32
N LYS A 406 28.86 21.56 -7.42
CA LYS A 406 28.60 20.14 -7.69
C LYS A 406 29.16 19.24 -6.59
N LEU A 407 30.38 19.50 -6.13
CA LEU A 407 31.03 18.74 -5.06
C LEU A 407 30.27 18.91 -3.73
N THR A 408 29.85 20.13 -3.41
CA THR A 408 29.10 20.44 -2.19
C THR A 408 27.73 19.76 -2.20
N GLU A 409 26.99 19.88 -3.30
CA GLU A 409 25.68 19.25 -3.47
C GLU A 409 25.77 17.72 -3.37
N TYR A 410 26.80 17.12 -3.97
CA TYR A 410 27.06 15.69 -3.86
C TYR A 410 27.30 15.24 -2.42
N GLY A 411 28.17 15.96 -1.68
CA GLY A 411 28.43 15.67 -0.27
C GLY A 411 27.19 15.78 0.62
N LEU A 412 26.30 16.74 0.32
CA LEU A 412 25.02 16.89 1.03
C LEU A 412 24.08 15.72 0.77
N ILE A 413 23.92 15.30 -0.50
CA ILE A 413 23.06 14.17 -0.86
C ILE A 413 23.56 12.87 -0.24
N ILE A 414 24.88 12.62 -0.25
CA ILE A 414 25.46 11.44 0.40
C ILE A 414 25.20 11.46 1.91
N ARG A 415 25.36 12.61 2.54
CA ARG A 415 25.08 12.75 3.97
C ARG A 415 23.61 12.45 4.29
N GLU A 416 22.69 12.94 3.47
CA GLU A 416 21.26 12.66 3.57
C GLU A 416 20.98 11.16 3.38
N GLU A 417 21.60 10.52 2.39
CA GLU A 417 21.49 9.08 2.17
C GLU A 417 21.97 8.25 3.36
N LEU A 418 23.16 8.54 3.90
CA LEU A 418 23.71 7.83 5.05
C LEU A 418 22.79 7.93 6.26
N ARG A 419 22.21 9.11 6.50
CA ARG A 419 21.23 9.32 7.57
C ARG A 419 19.94 8.53 7.40
N ALA A 420 19.49 8.32 6.16
CA ALA A 420 18.36 7.44 5.88
C ALA A 420 18.69 5.97 6.20
N ARG A 421 19.92 5.54 5.92
CA ARG A 421 20.38 4.16 6.17
C ARG A 421 20.52 3.84 7.66
N GLU A 422 21.02 4.80 8.44
CA GLU A 422 21.24 4.66 9.89
C GLU A 422 19.96 4.37 10.68
N GLU A 423 18.81 4.86 10.21
CA GLU A 423 17.53 4.69 10.91
C GLU A 423 16.86 3.35 10.56
N ALA A 424 16.23 2.73 11.56
CA ALA A 424 15.60 1.41 11.39
C ALA A 424 14.23 1.49 10.70
N LYS A 425 13.44 2.51 11.06
CA LYS A 425 12.06 2.70 10.57
C LYS A 425 11.98 3.80 9.51
N PHE A 426 10.96 3.74 8.68
CA PHE A 426 10.70 4.74 7.64
C PHE A 426 10.46 6.14 8.23
N GLU A 427 9.56 6.27 9.22
CA GLU A 427 9.25 7.57 9.85
C GLU A 427 10.51 8.26 10.39
N SER A 428 11.33 7.51 11.15
CA SER A 428 12.60 8.00 11.68
C SER A 428 13.60 8.38 10.58
N ALA A 429 13.69 7.59 9.50
CA ALA A 429 14.57 7.87 8.37
C ALA A 429 14.13 9.15 7.65
N ALA A 430 12.84 9.31 7.38
CA ALA A 430 12.26 10.48 6.75
C ALA A 430 12.50 11.74 7.59
N LEU A 431 12.25 11.69 8.91
CA LEU A 431 12.58 12.78 9.84
C LEU A 431 14.07 13.15 9.79
N SER A 432 14.96 12.14 9.84
CA SER A 432 16.41 12.32 9.83
C SER A 432 16.92 13.00 8.55
N VAL A 433 16.41 12.58 7.39
CA VAL A 433 16.72 13.18 6.09
C VAL A 433 16.19 14.60 6.00
N GLY A 434 14.93 14.83 6.37
CA GLY A 434 14.32 16.16 6.34
C GLY A 434 15.00 17.20 7.23
N ILE A 435 15.60 16.76 8.34
CA ILE A 435 16.43 17.61 9.20
C ILE A 435 17.81 17.85 8.57
N ALA A 436 18.33 16.90 7.78
CA ALA A 436 19.65 16.99 7.16
C ALA A 436 19.70 17.92 5.96
N GLU A 437 18.61 17.99 5.17
CA GLU A 437 18.49 18.85 3.99
C GLU A 437 18.55 20.34 4.31
N ARG A 438 18.20 20.73 5.55
CA ARG A 438 18.18 22.13 5.99
C ARG A 438 19.55 22.56 6.50
N LEU A 439 20.21 23.43 5.74
CA LEU A 439 21.50 24.02 6.09
C LEU A 439 21.36 25.00 7.26
N LYS A 440 22.32 24.97 8.20
CA LYS A 440 22.36 25.81 9.41
C LYS A 440 22.44 27.32 9.13
N THR A 441 22.68 27.74 7.88
CA THR A 441 22.81 29.14 7.46
C THR A 441 21.50 29.93 7.52
N GLN A 442 20.35 29.27 7.67
CA GLN A 442 19.11 29.95 8.05
C GLN A 442 19.21 30.40 9.51
N LEU A 443 19.40 31.71 9.72
CA LEU A 443 19.56 32.37 11.03
C LEU A 443 18.43 32.07 12.04
N GLN A 444 17.30 31.55 11.57
CA GLN A 444 16.23 30.99 12.40
C GLN A 444 15.82 29.62 11.87
N ARG A 445 16.03 28.58 12.68
CA ARG A 445 15.41 27.28 12.40
C ARG A 445 13.90 27.41 12.55
N PRO A 446 13.09 26.90 11.60
CA PRO A 446 11.65 26.84 11.75
C PRO A 446 11.27 26.15 13.07
N LYS A 447 10.25 26.65 13.78
CA LYS A 447 9.74 26.03 15.02
C LYS A 447 9.39 24.55 14.81
N ASP A 448 8.98 24.19 13.59
CA ASP A 448 8.63 22.83 13.17
C ASP A 448 9.81 21.87 13.22
N ASP A 449 11.03 22.34 12.96
CA ASP A 449 12.22 21.49 12.96
C ASP A 449 12.63 21.06 14.36
N ARG A 450 12.36 21.94 15.34
CA ARG A 450 12.50 21.58 16.73
C ARG A 450 11.54 20.45 17.10
N LYS A 451 10.26 20.54 16.68
CA LYS A 451 9.28 19.48 16.89
C LYS A 451 9.72 18.17 16.25
N ARG A 452 10.20 18.20 14.99
CA ARG A 452 10.74 17.02 14.28
C ARG A 452 11.97 16.43 14.97
N GLN A 453 12.89 17.25 15.47
CA GLN A 453 14.05 16.80 16.23
C GLN A 453 13.65 16.13 17.55
N GLU A 454 12.66 16.70 18.25
CA GLU A 454 12.12 16.12 19.48
C GLU A 454 11.40 14.79 19.20
N GLN A 455 10.64 14.70 18.10
CA GLN A 455 9.98 13.48 17.63
C GLN A 455 11.01 12.37 17.33
N LEU A 456 12.01 12.67 16.49
CA LEU A 456 13.09 11.74 16.15
C LEU A 456 13.87 11.30 17.40
N GLY A 457 14.10 12.21 18.33
CA GLY A 457 14.72 11.90 19.63
C GLY A 457 13.89 10.90 20.45
N LYS A 458 12.57 11.08 20.52
CA LYS A 458 11.67 10.15 21.21
C LYS A 458 11.68 8.77 20.57
N GLU A 459 11.60 8.68 19.24
CA GLU A 459 11.63 7.41 18.51
C GLU A 459 12.93 6.63 18.73
N ARG A 460 14.08 7.31 18.63
CA ARG A 460 15.39 6.70 18.90
C ARG A 460 15.51 6.22 20.36
N LEU A 461 15.01 7.00 21.32
CA LEU A 461 14.99 6.60 22.74
C LEU A 461 14.09 5.38 22.97
N LEU A 462 12.93 5.31 22.33
CA LEU A 462 12.02 4.16 22.42
C LEU A 462 12.66 2.92 21.82
N HIS A 463 13.26 3.03 20.64
CA HIS A 463 13.94 1.92 19.97
C HIS A 463 15.08 1.33 20.82
N ARG A 464 15.81 2.18 21.56
CA ARG A 464 16.92 1.76 22.43
C ARG A 464 16.50 1.35 23.84
N LYS A 465 15.24 1.56 24.24
CA LYS A 465 14.75 1.27 25.58
C LYS A 465 14.97 -0.20 25.93
N GLY A 466 15.71 -0.45 27.02
CA GLY A 466 16.01 -1.80 27.51
C GLY A 466 17.18 -2.51 26.84
N ARG A 467 17.81 -1.92 25.81
CA ARG A 467 19.01 -2.49 25.16
C ARG A 467 20.28 -2.01 25.87
N LYS A 468 21.24 -2.91 26.09
CA LYS A 468 22.56 -2.55 26.65
C LYS A 468 23.47 -2.06 25.52
N LEU A 469 24.27 -1.02 25.78
CA LEU A 469 25.34 -0.63 24.88
C LEU A 469 26.42 -1.72 24.91
N PRO A 470 26.82 -2.31 23.77
CA PRO A 470 27.92 -3.27 23.74
C PRO A 470 29.20 -2.62 24.27
N ARG A 471 29.92 -3.33 25.16
CA ARG A 471 31.12 -2.82 25.86
C ARG A 471 32.24 -2.40 24.89
N ASN A 472 32.21 -2.93 23.66
CA ASN A 472 33.14 -2.67 22.56
C ASN A 472 32.40 -2.14 21.31
N TRP A 473 31.43 -1.24 21.46
CA TRP A 473 30.76 -0.64 20.30
C TRP A 473 31.77 0.19 19.48
N LYS A 474 32.33 -0.41 18.43
CA LYS A 474 33.21 0.27 17.49
C LYS A 474 32.46 0.94 16.34
N GLY A 475 31.15 0.68 16.18
CA GLY A 475 30.45 1.02 14.93
C GLY A 475 30.99 0.19 13.76
N GLU A 476 30.46 0.42 12.57
CA GLU A 476 30.92 -0.25 11.34
C GLU A 476 32.37 0.17 11.01
N GLU A 477 33.27 -0.76 10.73
CA GLU A 477 34.65 -0.43 10.35
C GLU A 477 34.67 0.32 9.01
N LEU A 478 35.27 1.52 9.01
CA LEU A 478 35.34 2.35 7.81
C LEU A 478 36.66 2.05 7.13
N ASN A 479 36.57 1.53 5.91
CA ASN A 479 37.71 1.38 5.02
C ASN A 479 37.88 2.71 4.27
N TYR A 480 38.83 3.53 4.72
CA TYR A 480 39.18 4.77 4.04
C TYR A 480 40.09 4.50 2.84
N SER A 481 40.00 5.39 1.86
CA SER A 481 40.91 5.38 0.71
C SER A 481 42.33 5.68 1.19
N ALA A 482 43.33 4.99 0.61
CA ALA A 482 44.73 5.22 0.95
C ALA A 482 45.15 6.64 0.55
N LEU A 483 46.01 7.29 1.37
CA LEU A 483 46.37 8.71 1.23
C LEU A 483 47.01 9.10 -0.13
N GLY A 484 47.47 8.12 -0.92
CA GLY A 484 48.07 8.32 -2.25
C GLY A 484 47.14 8.07 -3.44
N ASP A 485 46.03 7.36 -3.24
CA ASP A 485 45.13 6.91 -4.32
C ASP A 485 43.75 7.60 -4.30
N ALA A 486 43.50 8.43 -3.27
CA ALA A 486 42.21 9.07 -3.04
C ALA A 486 42.08 10.41 -3.76
N GLY A 487 41.02 10.58 -4.55
CA GLY A 487 40.69 11.87 -5.15
C GLY A 487 39.89 12.77 -4.23
N LEU A 488 39.68 14.02 -4.65
CA LEU A 488 38.92 15.00 -3.87
C LEU A 488 37.50 14.51 -3.52
N VAL A 489 36.84 13.80 -4.45
CA VAL A 489 35.52 13.21 -4.24
C VAL A 489 35.59 12.05 -3.24
N ASP A 490 36.62 11.20 -3.34
CA ASP A 490 36.77 10.06 -2.43
C ASP A 490 37.06 10.52 -0.99
N VAL A 491 37.91 11.55 -0.84
CA VAL A 491 38.16 12.22 0.44
C VAL A 491 36.88 12.86 1.00
N LEU A 492 36.06 13.48 0.14
CA LEU A 492 34.76 14.01 0.57
C LEU A 492 33.85 12.90 1.10
N GLU A 493 33.72 11.79 0.38
CA GLU A 493 32.89 10.66 0.84
C GLU A 493 33.40 10.08 2.15
N ASP A 494 34.71 9.88 2.26
CA ASP A 494 35.36 9.34 3.46
C ASP A 494 35.17 10.27 4.67
N THR A 495 35.29 11.58 4.47
CA THR A 495 35.05 12.59 5.53
C THR A 495 33.58 12.64 5.94
N VAL A 496 32.63 12.58 5.00
CA VAL A 496 31.19 12.52 5.31
C VAL A 496 30.84 11.24 6.08
N ARG A 497 31.37 10.08 5.67
CA ARG A 497 31.17 8.81 6.39
C ARG A 497 31.76 8.85 7.80
N ALA A 498 32.98 9.37 7.96
CA ALA A 498 33.61 9.51 9.27
C ALA A 498 32.80 10.43 10.20
N LEU A 499 32.29 11.54 9.67
CA LEU A 499 31.51 12.52 10.42
C LEU A 499 30.16 11.94 10.86
N GLU A 500 29.41 11.25 9.99
CA GLU A 500 28.14 10.64 10.39
C GLU A 500 28.36 9.45 11.34
N ARG A 501 29.42 8.64 11.17
CA ARG A 501 29.81 7.62 12.15
C ARG A 501 30.07 8.23 13.53
N LYS A 502 30.85 9.31 13.58
CA LYS A 502 31.12 10.04 14.84
C LYS A 502 29.80 10.51 15.47
N HIS A 503 28.92 11.16 14.69
CA HIS A 503 27.62 11.60 15.20
C HIS A 503 26.78 10.42 15.69
N SER A 504 26.80 9.29 15.01
CA SER A 504 26.12 8.07 15.43
C SER A 504 26.63 7.56 16.77
N MET A 505 27.95 7.50 16.95
CA MET A 505 28.57 7.14 18.23
C MET A 505 28.20 8.11 19.36
N GLU A 506 28.25 9.42 19.10
CA GLU A 506 27.86 10.45 20.08
C GLU A 506 26.38 10.30 20.48
N ARG A 507 25.48 10.07 19.52
CA ARG A 507 24.06 9.83 19.77
C ARG A 507 23.84 8.60 20.65
N GLU A 508 24.51 7.50 20.34
CA GLU A 508 24.40 6.26 21.12
C GLU A 508 24.91 6.43 22.55
N LEU A 509 26.02 7.14 22.72
CA LEU A 509 26.55 7.46 24.03
C LEU A 509 25.58 8.37 24.83
N LEU A 510 24.97 9.36 24.19
CA LEU A 510 23.96 10.22 24.82
C LEU A 510 22.73 9.41 25.26
N ILE A 511 22.23 8.51 24.41
CA ILE A 511 21.12 7.61 24.77
C ILE A 511 21.51 6.74 25.97
N TYR A 512 22.73 6.20 25.97
CA TYR A 512 23.27 5.45 27.11
C TYR A 512 23.34 6.29 28.39
N PHE A 513 23.80 7.54 28.32
CA PHE A 513 23.80 8.42 29.50
C PHE A 513 22.40 8.78 29.99
N LEU A 514 21.38 8.81 29.11
CA LEU A 514 20.00 9.10 29.48
C LEU A 514 19.25 7.88 30.04
N GLN A 515 19.59 6.66 29.59
CA GLN A 515 18.86 5.43 29.93
C GLN A 515 19.64 4.44 30.79
N GLY A 516 20.96 4.57 30.85
CA GLY A 516 21.89 3.67 31.53
C GLY A 516 21.75 3.67 33.05
N ARG A 517 22.49 2.78 33.72
CA ARG A 517 22.38 2.56 35.18
C ARG A 517 22.65 3.84 35.98
N GLU A 518 23.65 4.62 35.58
CA GLU A 518 24.03 5.88 36.22
C GLU A 518 22.92 6.95 36.12
N SER A 519 22.10 6.89 35.07
CA SER A 519 20.98 7.82 34.87
C SER A 519 19.80 7.59 35.82
N VAL A 520 19.71 6.41 36.45
CA VAL A 520 18.54 6.03 37.26
C VAL A 520 18.38 6.98 38.45
N GLN A 521 19.47 7.26 39.14
CA GLN A 521 19.48 8.19 40.27
C GLN A 521 19.11 9.62 39.82
N ALA A 522 19.75 10.12 38.75
CA ALA A 522 19.46 11.44 38.19
C ALA A 522 17.99 11.58 37.73
N ARG A 523 17.43 10.55 37.08
CA ARG A 523 16.02 10.53 36.66
C ARG A 523 15.06 10.49 37.86
N SER A 524 15.40 9.72 38.90
CA SER A 524 14.60 9.66 40.13
C SER A 524 14.60 11.00 40.88
N ALA A 525 15.74 11.69 40.92
CA ALA A 525 15.86 13.03 41.49
C ALA A 525 15.06 14.05 40.66
N ALA A 526 15.20 14.02 39.33
CA ALA A 526 14.46 14.90 38.44
C ALA A 526 12.93 14.71 38.52
N LYS A 527 12.45 13.48 38.76
CA LYS A 527 11.02 13.20 38.96
C LYS A 527 10.44 13.80 40.25
N LYS A 528 11.28 14.04 41.26
CA LYS A 528 10.86 14.64 42.53
C LYS A 528 10.73 16.17 42.46
N LEU A 529 11.26 16.78 41.40
CA LEU A 529 11.27 18.23 41.22
C LEU A 529 10.03 18.70 40.44
N SER A 530 9.51 19.87 40.82
CA SER A 530 8.44 20.54 40.08
C SER A 530 8.90 20.96 38.68
N ALA A 531 7.97 21.35 37.80
CA ALA A 531 8.32 21.81 36.45
C ALA A 531 9.23 23.06 36.48
N ASP A 532 8.95 23.99 37.39
CA ASP A 532 9.71 25.23 37.55
C ASP A 532 11.09 24.97 38.15
N GLU A 533 11.19 24.09 39.15
CA GLU A 533 12.47 23.66 39.71
C GLU A 533 13.36 22.98 38.67
N ARG A 534 12.78 22.11 37.83
CA ARG A 534 13.50 21.50 36.70
C ARG A 534 13.99 22.55 35.71
N SER A 535 13.17 23.55 35.38
CA SER A 535 13.54 24.64 34.48
C SER A 535 14.70 25.47 35.04
N ASN A 536 14.64 25.83 36.32
CA ASN A 536 15.70 26.55 37.03
C ASN A 536 16.99 25.74 37.09
N GLN A 537 16.91 24.45 37.39
CA GLN A 537 18.09 23.59 37.43
C GLN A 537 18.72 23.40 36.05
N LEU A 538 17.90 23.29 34.98
CA LEU A 538 18.39 23.29 33.60
C LEU A 538 19.13 24.59 33.25
N LEU A 539 18.64 25.74 33.73
CA LEU A 539 19.28 27.03 33.51
C LEU A 539 20.64 27.11 34.23
N VAL A 540 20.72 26.62 35.48
CA VAL A 540 21.98 26.51 36.23
C VAL A 540 22.97 25.61 35.50
N LEU A 541 22.53 24.43 35.03
CA LEU A 541 23.36 23.48 34.29
C LEU A 541 23.84 24.05 32.94
N ARG A 542 23.00 24.81 32.24
CA ARG A 542 23.39 25.54 31.02
C ARG A 542 24.50 26.56 31.29
N ASN A 543 24.37 27.29 32.39
CA ASN A 543 25.34 28.30 32.81
C ASN A 543 26.66 27.67 33.31
N SER A 544 26.63 26.50 33.94
CA SER A 544 27.85 25.76 34.26
C SER A 544 28.51 25.16 33.02
N ALA A 545 27.73 24.63 32.07
CA ALA A 545 28.26 24.07 30.82
C ALA A 545 28.94 25.14 29.96
N THR A 546 28.35 26.33 29.83
CA THR A 546 28.98 27.46 29.13
C THR A 546 30.25 27.95 29.82
N ARG A 547 30.30 27.96 31.16
CA ARG A 547 31.52 28.27 31.91
C ARG A 547 32.63 27.23 31.69
N LEU A 548 32.29 25.93 31.74
CA LEU A 548 33.22 24.84 31.46
C LEU A 548 33.75 24.87 30.02
N ALA A 549 32.90 25.17 29.04
CA ALA A 549 33.30 25.32 27.64
C ALA A 549 34.31 26.46 27.45
N ARG A 550 34.05 27.62 28.07
CA ARG A 550 34.98 28.77 28.07
C ARG A 550 36.31 28.44 28.77
N SER A 551 36.26 27.74 29.90
CA SER A 551 37.46 27.32 30.63
C SER A 551 38.33 26.37 29.80
N LYS A 552 37.71 25.40 29.12
CA LYS A 552 38.44 24.46 28.24
C LYS A 552 39.04 25.16 27.02
N PHE A 553 38.28 26.07 26.40
CA PHE A 553 38.77 26.89 25.29
C PHE A 553 39.98 27.75 25.68
N ASN A 554 39.99 28.29 26.91
CA ASN A 554 41.10 29.05 27.45
C ASN A 554 42.31 28.19 27.88
N SER A 555 42.16 26.86 27.97
CA SER A 555 43.24 25.92 28.33
C SER A 555 43.90 25.22 27.13
N THR A 556 43.31 25.27 25.92
CA THR A 556 43.89 24.67 24.71
C THR A 556 44.95 25.58 24.08
N SER A 557 46.02 24.98 23.52
CA SER A 557 47.12 25.66 22.83
C SER A 557 46.62 26.57 21.68
N SER A 558 47.36 27.66 21.42
CA SER A 558 47.16 28.60 20.30
C SER A 558 46.87 27.91 18.96
N GLU A 559 47.64 26.86 18.65
CA GLU A 559 47.52 26.11 17.38
C GLU A 559 46.25 25.24 17.34
N GLN A 560 45.83 24.68 18.47
CA GLN A 560 44.57 23.95 18.59
C GLN A 560 43.34 24.87 18.52
N ARG A 561 43.47 26.12 18.99
CA ARG A 561 42.42 27.14 18.83
C ARG A 561 42.24 27.54 17.36
N ALA A 562 43.33 27.64 16.59
CA ALA A 562 43.28 27.93 15.16
C ALA A 562 42.62 26.78 14.37
N ALA A 563 42.95 25.52 14.68
CA ALA A 563 42.34 24.34 14.03
C ALA A 563 40.83 24.19 14.33
N LEU A 564 40.39 24.56 15.54
CA LEU A 564 38.98 24.54 15.94
C LEU A 564 38.16 25.72 15.36
N CYS A 565 38.81 26.85 15.07
CA CYS A 565 38.15 28.00 14.43
C CYS A 565 38.07 27.86 12.90
N ASN A 566 39.01 27.14 12.27
CA ASN A 566 39.09 27.00 10.81
C ASN A 566 38.41 25.74 10.25
N SER A 567 37.82 24.89 11.10
CA SER A 567 36.96 23.79 10.64
C SER A 567 35.54 24.33 10.34
N PRO A 568 35.03 24.25 9.10
CA PRO A 568 33.67 24.66 8.76
C PRO A 568 32.68 23.67 9.37
N GLY A 569 32.37 23.86 10.66
CA GLY A 569 31.47 22.99 11.41
C GLY A 569 31.54 23.11 12.94
N SER A 570 32.59 23.73 13.49
CA SER A 570 32.86 23.76 14.95
C SER A 570 32.68 25.12 15.64
N CYS A 571 31.88 26.04 15.10
CA CYS A 571 31.49 27.23 15.85
C CYS A 571 30.34 26.93 16.83
N TRP A 572 30.67 26.45 18.03
CA TRP A 572 29.78 26.50 19.18
C TRP A 572 29.86 27.88 19.85
N ALA A 573 28.78 28.65 19.68
CA ALA A 573 28.26 29.73 20.53
C ALA A 573 29.26 30.48 21.44
N GLY A 574 29.81 31.57 20.90
CA GLY A 574 30.54 32.59 21.66
C GLY A 574 30.46 33.99 21.04
N GLY A 575 29.35 34.33 20.38
CA GLY A 575 29.18 35.64 19.71
C GLY A 575 27.96 36.40 20.20
N ARG A 576 28.06 37.07 21.35
CA ARG A 576 27.27 38.26 21.66
C ARG A 576 28.14 39.24 22.42
N GLY A 577 28.35 40.41 21.83
CA GLY A 577 28.84 41.59 22.52
C GLY A 577 30.26 42.01 22.15
N GLN A 578 30.44 42.57 20.95
CA GLN A 578 31.27 43.76 20.75
C GLN A 578 30.98 44.38 19.39
N ALA A 579 29.79 45.01 19.29
CA ALA A 579 29.66 46.18 18.44
C ALA A 579 30.34 47.33 19.21
N ARG A 580 31.59 47.64 18.88
CA ARG A 580 32.18 48.95 19.19
C ARG A 580 32.83 49.52 17.94
N ARG A 581 32.20 50.61 17.51
CA ARG A 581 32.68 51.70 16.65
C ARG A 581 34.21 51.78 16.58
N HIS A 582 34.73 51.80 15.37
CA HIS A 582 35.89 52.63 15.04
C HIS A 582 35.62 53.27 13.68
N GLU A 583 34.94 54.41 13.73
CA GLU A 583 35.13 55.49 12.76
C GLU A 583 36.46 56.18 13.09
N GLY A 584 37.24 56.49 12.05
CA GLY A 584 38.07 57.68 12.03
C GLY A 584 39.58 57.54 12.30
N VAL A 585 40.32 58.19 11.39
CA VAL A 585 41.72 58.68 11.46
C VAL A 585 42.76 57.65 11.00
N SER A 586 43.07 57.57 9.71
CA SER A 586 43.92 58.46 8.89
C SER A 586 45.43 58.26 9.05
N ARG A 587 46.04 58.00 7.88
CA ARG A 587 47.31 58.56 7.37
C ARG A 587 48.65 58.16 8.02
N CYS A 588 49.49 57.57 7.16
CA CYS A 588 50.85 57.99 6.78
C CYS A 588 51.85 56.83 6.74
N ILE A 589 51.97 56.23 5.55
CA ILE A 589 53.21 56.21 4.76
C ILE A 589 52.70 56.69 3.38
N SER A 590 53.03 57.84 2.80
CA SER A 590 54.13 58.80 2.95
C SER A 590 53.93 59.91 3.98
#